data_AF-A0A816TSH0-F1
#
_entry.id   AF-A0A816TSH0-F1
#
_cell.length_a   1.000
_cell.length_b   1.000
_cell.length_c   1.000
_cell.angle_alpha   90.00
_cell.angle_beta   90.00
_cell.angle_gamma   90.00
#
_symmetry.space_group_name_H-M   'P 1'
#
loop_
_entity.id
_entity.type
_entity.pdbx_description
1 polymer ?
#
loop_
_entity_poly.entity_id
_entity_poly.type
_entity_poly.pdbx_seq_one_letter_code
_entity_poly.pdbx_strand_id
1 'polypeptide(L)' 'MVSVSCNENSESFDEYFKEMPWKALPFSDRDRSTQLGEKYGVEGIPALIIVSSTYEILTPDGVDELRAALDKSFDQWSQ' A
#
# COMPACT_ATOMS: atom_id res chain seq x y z
N MET A 1 -5.56 2.81 6.07
CA MET A 1 -4.83 2.31 4.90
C MET A 1 -4.86 3.38 3.81
N VAL A 2 -3.78 3.49 3.04
CA VAL A 2 -3.68 4.41 1.89
C VAL A 2 -3.28 3.57 0.67
N SER A 3 -4.07 3.63 -0.41
CA SER A 3 -3.75 3.00 -1.69
C SER A 3 -2.88 3.91 -2.54
N VAL A 4 -1.87 3.34 -3.18
CA VAL A 4 -0.98 4.02 -4.11
C VAL A 4 -1.05 3.27 -5.44
N SER A 5 -1.54 3.95 -6.49
CA SER A 5 -1.74 3.32 -7.79
C SER A 5 -0.54 3.49 -8.71
N CYS A 6 -0.01 2.38 -9.20
CA CYS A 6 1.04 2.38 -10.24
C CYS A 6 0.47 2.36 -11.67
N ASN A 7 -0.85 2.20 -11.84
CA ASN A 7 -1.48 2.10 -13.15
C ASN A 7 -1.29 3.36 -13.99
N GLU A 8 -1.02 3.23 -15.29
CA GLU A 8 -0.84 4.36 -16.21
C GLU A 8 -2.16 5.08 -16.56
N ASN A 9 -3.32 4.44 -16.33
CA ASN A 9 -4.63 4.96 -16.70
C ASN A 9 -5.47 5.43 -15.50
N SER A 10 -6.03 6.65 -15.59
CA SER A 10 -6.78 7.28 -14.51
C SER A 10 -8.21 6.73 -14.34
N GLU A 11 -8.87 6.32 -15.43
CA GLU A 11 -10.22 5.72 -15.37
C GLU A 11 -10.23 4.38 -14.62
N SER A 12 -9.24 3.53 -14.90
CA SER A 12 -9.09 2.23 -14.22
C SER A 12 -8.73 2.39 -12.74
N PHE A 13 -8.11 3.51 -12.35
CA PHE A 13 -7.85 3.83 -10.95
C PHE A 13 -9.13 4.24 -10.22
N ASP A 14 -9.95 5.09 -10.84
CA ASP A 14 -11.19 5.60 -10.22
C ASP A 14 -12.21 4.49 -9.97
N GLU A 15 -12.38 3.57 -10.93
CA GLU A 15 -13.27 2.42 -10.76
C GLU A 15 -12.77 1.47 -9.66
N TYR A 16 -11.47 1.15 -9.65
CA TYR A 16 -10.86 0.29 -8.64
C TYR A 16 -10.89 0.91 -7.24
N PHE A 17 -10.76 2.25 -7.16
CA PHE A 17 -10.80 2.98 -5.91
C PHE A 17 -12.21 3.06 -5.32
N LYS A 18 -13.25 3.19 -6.16
CA LYS A 18 -14.65 3.23 -5.70
C LYS A 18 -15.07 1.99 -4.91
N GLU A 19 -14.47 0.84 -5.21
CA GLU A 19 -14.75 -0.41 -4.51
C GLU A 19 -14.02 -0.54 -3.16
N MET A 20 -13.16 0.42 -2.81
CA MET A 20 -12.28 0.32 -1.64
C MET A 20 -12.59 1.36 -0.55
N PRO A 21 -12.74 0.97 0.73
CA PRO A 21 -13.09 1.88 1.82
C PRO A 21 -11.91 2.71 2.35
N TRP A 22 -10.72 2.56 1.79
CA TRP A 22 -9.51 3.25 2.25
C TRP A 22 -9.21 4.51 1.43
N LYS A 23 -8.35 5.39 1.95
CA LYS A 23 -7.91 6.59 1.23
C LYS A 23 -6.96 6.19 0.10
N ALA A 24 -6.83 7.01 -0.94
CA ALA A 24 -5.79 6.81 -1.95
C ALA A 24 -4.97 8.08 -2.16
N LEU A 25 -3.73 7.90 -2.59
CA LEU A 25 -2.91 8.98 -3.11
C LEU A 25 -3.55 9.49 -4.41
N PRO A 26 -3.72 10.81 -4.59
CA PRO A 26 -4.24 11.35 -5.83
C PRO A 26 -3.41 10.88 -7.03
N PHE A 27 -4.08 10.46 -8.10
CA PHE A 27 -3.41 9.99 -9.31
C PHE A 27 -2.44 11.03 -9.91
N SER A 28 -2.72 12.32 -9.72
CA SER A 28 -1.86 13.44 -10.14
C SER A 28 -0.51 13.47 -9.43
N ASP A 29 -0.40 12.93 -8.21
CA ASP A 29 0.83 12.89 -7.40
C ASP A 29 1.70 11.67 -7.75
N ARG A 30 2.00 11.51 -9.04
CA ARG A 30 2.84 10.41 -9.57
C ARG A 30 4.24 10.41 -8.99
N ASP A 31 4.83 11.59 -8.87
CA ASP A 31 6.18 11.76 -8.34
C ASP A 31 6.28 11.21 -6.91
N ARG A 32 5.24 11.47 -6.10
CA ARG A 32 5.15 10.92 -4.74
C ARG A 32 4.93 9.42 -4.75
N SER A 33 4.18 8.87 -5.71
CA SER A 33 4.06 7.41 -5.89
C SER A 33 5.41 6.77 -6.18
N THR A 34 6.20 7.33 -7.09
CA THR A 34 7.55 6.84 -7.42
C THR A 34 8.48 6.92 -6.22
N GLN A 35 8.53 8.08 -5.54
CA GLN A 35 9.33 8.26 -4.34
C GLN A 35 8.98 7.26 -3.24
N LEU A 36 7.69 6.93 -3.06
CA LEU A 36 7.25 5.92 -2.11
C LEU A 36 7.70 4.52 -2.54
N GLY A 37 7.58 4.18 -3.83
CA GLY A 37 8.06 2.92 -4.37
C GLY A 37 9.56 2.73 -4.13
N GLU A 38 10.38 3.75 -4.45
CA GLU A 38 11.82 3.72 -4.22
C GLU A 38 12.18 3.69 -2.73
N LYS A 39 11.51 4.50 -1.92
CA LYS A 39 11.76 4.58 -0.46
C LYS A 39 11.52 3.25 0.24
N TYR A 40 10.51 2.50 -0.19
CA TYR A 40 10.13 1.24 0.41
C TYR A 40 10.60 0.01 -0.40
N GLY A 41 11.36 0.21 -1.47
CA GLY A 41 11.92 -0.89 -2.28
C GLY A 41 10.86 -1.74 -2.99
N VAL A 42 9.76 -1.13 -3.44
CA VAL A 42 8.69 -1.84 -4.15
C VAL A 42 9.12 -2.14 -5.59
N GLU A 43 9.46 -3.40 -5.88
CA GLU A 43 9.88 -3.84 -7.22
C GLU A 43 8.72 -4.43 -8.06
N GLY A 44 7.56 -4.70 -7.46
CA GLY A 44 6.43 -5.31 -8.15
C GLY A 44 5.09 -5.10 -7.46
N ILE A 45 4.00 -5.37 -8.18
CA ILE A 45 2.63 -5.32 -7.66
C ILE A 45 1.98 -6.72 -7.71
N PRO A 46 1.12 -7.07 -6.73
CA PRO A 46 0.70 -6.26 -5.58
C PRO A 46 1.77 -6.20 -4.47
N ALA A 47 1.91 -5.02 -3.84
CA ALA A 47 2.76 -4.79 -2.67
C ALA A 47 1.95 -4.12 -1.55
N LEU A 48 2.25 -4.44 -0.29
CA LEU A 48 1.58 -3.91 0.90
C LEU A 48 2.63 -3.68 1.96
N ILE A 49 2.85 -2.41 2.30
CA ILE A 49 3.78 -2.01 3.35
C ILE A 49 2.98 -1.50 4.52
N ILE A 50 3.30 -2.02 5.71
CA ILE A 50 2.67 -1.59 6.96
C ILE A 50 3.65 -0.67 7.68
N VAL A 51 3.13 0.50 8.05
CA VAL A 51 3.87 1.52 8.79
C VAL A 51 3.15 1.80 10.10
N SER A 52 3.93 2.05 11.15
CA SER A 52 3.43 2.44 12.46
C SER A 52 2.95 3.89 12.47
N SER A 53 2.33 4.31 13.58
CA SER A 53 1.96 5.71 13.82
C SER A 53 3.19 6.65 13.92
N THR A 54 4.38 6.10 14.19
CA THR A 54 5.67 6.80 14.22
C THR A 54 6.36 6.89 12.87
N TYR A 55 5.71 6.44 11.79
CA TYR A 55 6.25 6.34 10.42
C TYR A 55 7.40 5.32 10.27
N GLU A 56 7.53 4.39 11.22
CA GLU A 56 8.48 3.28 11.13
C GLU A 56 7.86 2.14 10.32
N ILE A 57 8.68 1.43 9.54
CA ILE A 57 8.22 0.29 8.76
C ILE A 57 8.08 -0.89 9.71
N LEU A 58 6.85 -1.38 9.89
CA LEU A 58 6.59 -2.60 10.65
C LEU A 58 6.85 -3.83 9.78
N THR A 59 6.35 -3.82 8.53
CA THR A 59 6.65 -4.87 7.56
C THR A 59 6.62 -4.32 6.12
N PRO A 60 7.68 -4.54 5.32
CA PRO A 60 7.66 -4.23 3.89
C PRO A 60 6.95 -5.31 3.06
N ASP A 61 6.81 -6.54 3.58
CA ASP A 61 6.26 -7.71 2.90
C ASP A 61 4.87 -8.08 3.43
N GLY A 62 4.02 -7.08 3.67
CA GLY A 62 2.69 -7.28 4.25
C GLY A 62 1.78 -8.20 3.42
N VAL A 63 2.00 -8.33 2.11
CA VAL A 63 1.26 -9.28 1.26
C VAL A 63 1.59 -10.72 1.65
N ASP A 64 2.86 -11.02 1.87
CA ASP A 64 3.31 -12.37 2.19
C ASP A 64 2.89 -12.75 3.61
N GLU A 65 3.02 -11.83 4.57
CA GLU A 65 2.52 -12.03 5.93
C GLU A 65 1.00 -12.19 5.99
N LEU A 66 0.24 -11.41 5.19
CA LEU A 66 -1.20 -11.58 5.11
C LEU A 66 -1.55 -12.96 4.55
N ARG A 67 -0.87 -13.40 3.48
CA ARG A 67 -1.08 -14.74 2.88
C ARG A 67 -0.70 -15.87 3.82
N ALA A 68 0.38 -15.71 4.59
CA ALA A 68 0.89 -16.72 5.49
C ALA A 68 0.05 -16.84 6.77
N ALA A 69 -0.39 -15.72 7.35
CA ALA A 69 -1.01 -15.71 8.66
C ALA A 69 -2.02 -14.56 8.85
N LEU A 70 -3.02 -14.48 7.96
CA LEU A 70 -4.14 -13.52 7.98
C LEU A 70 -4.54 -13.00 9.36
N ASP A 71 -4.88 -13.87 10.31
CA ASP A 71 -5.38 -13.50 11.64
C ASP A 71 -4.30 -12.96 12.60
N LYS A 72 -3.08 -13.50 12.52
CA LYS A 72 -1.98 -13.11 13.43
C LYS A 72 -1.28 -11.83 12.99
N SER A 73 -1.22 -11.59 11.68
CA SER A 73 -0.57 -10.41 11.11
C SER A 73 -1.24 -9.12 11.59
N PHE A 74 -2.57 -9.11 11.75
CA PHE A 74 -3.28 -7.94 12.28
C PHE A 74 -2.94 -7.62 13.74
N ASP A 75 -2.77 -8.64 14.60
CA ASP A 75 -2.42 -8.44 16.01
C ASP A 75 -1.02 -7.81 16.14
N GLN A 76 -0.07 -8.28 15.32
CA GLN A 76 1.28 -7.75 15.23
C GLN A 76 1.32 -6.30 14.72
N TRP A 77 0.47 -5.94 13.77
CA TRP A 77 0.43 -4.59 13.18
C TRP A 77 -0.36 -3.58 14.02
N SER A 78 -1.11 -4.03 15.03
CA SER A 78 -1.92 -3.18 15.90
C SER A 78 -1.17 -2.67 17.14
N GLN A 79 0.14 -2.94 17.26
CA GLN A 79 0.96 -2.55 18.42
C GLN A 79 1.30 -1.06 18.47
#